data_AF-A0A7G8DBR2-F1
#
_entry.id   AF-A0A7G8DBR2-F1
#
_cell.length_a   1.000
_cell.length_b   1.000
_cell.length_c   1.000
_cell.angle_alpha   90.00
_cell.angle_beta   90.00
_cell.angle_gamma   90.00
#
_symmetry.space_group_name_H-M   'P 1'
#
loop_
_entity.id
_entity.type
_entity.pdbx_description
1 polymer ?
#
loop_
_entity_poly.entity_id
_entity_poly.type
_entity_poly.pdbx_seq_one_letter_code
_entity_poly.pdbx_strand_id
1 'polypeptide(L)'
;MGRDLPTRVASAPRGLGLYRRVGRDGFFFVKNLAAQAKLYPGRIKPKYIDEWIKRADGTLVTSQKEAESYCHRRNGQIQEMLLTLAGNTVDYSGTDLEGIAQQLANQWISAAQRGLNLQDMNSTVLQAFANTASGGKGHHETEDGKVLFAEIQRTEKEKAFFKEHPQLEHKPYVQLTKEERELLEKFLKSFTLDDLDVDGRIYVIDKAKLEEGRKIEQLCWDNGFRPTENGLDRILERFSDLVKDHLEIADVARVQGRLKAPKPALEEKSTTWQRLLGAKQEEGVAVGTLAGMTKAAERLESWTKANYSLHLPGAIDDEVAKQYRSWLFSGDSGLSSSSVSKEVRYLNSIFNASVRQGLLEENPFRNLPKDRRAAMQQQVDSRKTVDSNKVISPEEARSIYERMNSDKRGNRDSGFDLFYLQAVTGTRIQEVAGLRRCDFTERKFDGKTYKCIEIVRWSKRGIAVLGERGGLKTPQSERIVPLPNCAEEIWNKHAGPKSKEPAFPKEEPKTERAHWGDNLARRMRDKIPDFPGTHSWRETLINNLLNSAVPARIVEMVTGKTGNTPLSQYTSDDLPSMARAIELHAEHLALPAYKGEQQ
;
A
#
# COMPACT_ATOMS: atom_id res chain seq x y z
N MET A 1 -6.38 48.93 10.02
CA MET A 1 -6.16 47.53 10.44
C MET A 1 -5.39 46.82 9.34
N GLY A 2 -4.13 46.43 9.59
CA GLY A 2 -3.27 45.80 8.57
C GLY A 2 -3.87 44.49 8.06
N ARG A 3 -3.91 44.30 6.74
CA ARG A 3 -4.41 43.06 6.13
C ARG A 3 -3.50 41.90 6.53
N ASP A 4 -4.09 40.87 7.12
CA ASP A 4 -3.46 39.58 7.43
C ASP A 4 -3.10 38.84 6.13
N LEU A 5 -2.05 39.32 5.45
CA LEU A 5 -1.62 38.81 4.17
C LEU A 5 -0.76 37.55 4.38
N PRO A 6 -1.14 36.42 3.78
CA PRO A 6 -0.29 35.24 3.78
C PRO A 6 0.99 35.53 2.98
N THR A 7 2.13 35.39 3.64
CA THR A 7 3.46 35.52 3.03
C THR A 7 3.96 34.13 2.66
N ARG A 8 4.40 33.97 1.41
CA ARG A 8 4.95 32.69 0.95
C ARG A 8 6.20 32.35 1.76
N VAL A 9 6.34 31.09 2.16
CA VAL A 9 7.56 30.60 2.79
C VAL A 9 8.67 30.58 1.73
N ALA A 10 9.67 31.46 1.86
CA ALA A 10 10.67 31.69 0.82
C ALA A 10 11.52 30.45 0.49
N SER A 11 11.82 29.65 1.51
CA SER A 11 12.56 28.39 1.39
C SER A 11 11.75 27.25 0.74
N ALA A 12 10.43 27.40 0.60
CA ALA A 12 9.58 26.37 -0.01
C ALA A 12 9.62 26.45 -1.54
N PRO A 13 9.55 25.31 -2.27
CA PRO A 13 9.50 25.28 -3.72
C PRO A 13 8.44 26.22 -4.33
N ARG A 14 8.76 26.84 -5.47
CA ARG A 14 7.79 27.69 -6.20
C ARG A 14 6.58 26.86 -6.62
N GLY A 15 5.38 27.42 -6.47
CA GLY A 15 4.12 26.78 -6.87
C GLY A 15 3.55 25.74 -5.88
N LEU A 16 4.26 25.46 -4.79
CA LEU A 16 3.81 24.49 -3.76
C LEU A 16 2.55 24.96 -3.00
N GLY A 17 2.36 26.27 -2.89
CA GLY A 17 1.21 26.83 -2.16
C GLY A 17 1.43 26.91 -0.65
N LEU A 18 2.67 26.93 -0.16
CA LEU A 18 2.98 27.00 1.28
C LEU A 18 3.19 28.45 1.76
N TYR A 19 2.39 28.86 2.74
CA TYR A 19 2.37 30.23 3.27
C TYR A 19 2.40 30.27 4.80
N ARG A 20 2.83 31.41 5.34
CA ARG A 20 2.74 31.78 6.76
C ARG A 20 2.05 33.13 6.89
N ARG A 21 1.35 33.35 8.00
CA ARG A 21 0.72 34.63 8.31
C ARG A 21 1.46 35.27 9.48
N VAL A 22 1.68 36.57 9.41
CA VAL A 22 2.42 37.31 10.44
C VAL A 22 1.60 37.29 11.74
N GLY A 23 2.22 36.89 12.85
CA GLY A 23 1.57 36.83 14.17
C GLY A 23 0.62 35.64 14.38
N ARG A 24 0.67 34.60 13.52
CA ARG A 24 -0.09 33.36 13.70
C ARG A 24 0.82 32.14 13.66
N ASP A 25 0.62 31.22 14.60
CA ASP A 25 1.36 29.97 14.65
C ASP A 25 0.89 28.97 13.59
N GLY A 26 1.84 28.30 12.95
CA GLY A 26 1.58 27.24 11.97
C GLY A 26 1.78 27.65 10.51
N PHE A 27 1.29 26.82 9.59
CA PHE A 27 1.40 27.03 8.14
C PHE A 27 0.03 26.91 7.45
N PHE A 28 -0.06 27.51 6.27
CA PHE A 28 -1.25 27.51 5.43
C PHE A 28 -0.95 26.91 4.06
N PHE A 29 -1.92 26.15 3.54
CA PHE A 29 -1.94 25.74 2.15
C PHE A 29 -2.87 26.65 1.36
N VAL A 30 -2.34 27.17 0.25
CA VAL A 30 -2.97 28.20 -0.54
C VAL A 30 -2.88 27.84 -2.03
N LYS A 31 -4.03 27.67 -2.69
CA LYS A 31 -4.10 27.35 -4.12
C LYS A 31 -5.20 28.13 -4.84
N ASN A 32 -4.82 28.73 -5.98
CA ASN A 32 -5.77 29.38 -6.88
C ASN A 32 -6.16 28.41 -8.01
N LEU A 33 -7.44 28.06 -8.11
CA LEU A 33 -7.99 27.18 -9.14
C LEU A 33 -8.70 27.93 -10.27
N ALA A 34 -8.66 29.26 -10.31
CA ALA A 34 -9.40 30.07 -11.28
C ALA A 34 -9.07 29.73 -12.75
N ALA A 35 -7.80 29.43 -13.07
CA ALA A 35 -7.41 29.02 -14.42
C ALA A 35 -8.02 27.67 -14.83
N GLN A 36 -8.15 26.73 -13.88
CA GLN A 36 -8.73 25.41 -14.12
C GLN A 36 -10.26 25.49 -14.22
N ALA A 37 -10.90 26.36 -13.43
CA ALA A 37 -12.33 26.63 -13.52
C ALA A 37 -12.74 27.20 -14.88
N LYS A 38 -11.86 27.96 -15.55
CA LYS A 38 -12.09 28.42 -16.94
C LYS A 38 -12.06 27.27 -17.96
N LEU A 39 -11.19 26.28 -17.75
CA LEU A 39 -11.08 25.11 -18.63
C LEU A 39 -12.23 24.11 -18.42
N TYR A 40 -12.83 24.08 -17.22
CA TYR A 40 -13.90 23.15 -16.84
C TYR A 40 -15.09 23.88 -16.19
N PRO A 41 -15.82 24.72 -16.95
CA PRO A 41 -16.94 25.52 -16.42
C PRO A 41 -18.05 24.62 -15.86
N GLY A 42 -18.64 25.01 -14.72
CA GLY A 42 -19.66 24.23 -14.01
C GLY A 42 -19.13 23.05 -13.18
N ARG A 43 -18.00 22.45 -13.59
CA ARG A 43 -17.36 21.30 -12.91
C ARG A 43 -16.40 21.72 -11.79
N ILE A 44 -15.66 22.82 -11.98
CA ILE A 44 -14.79 23.40 -10.94
C ILE A 44 -15.27 24.81 -10.62
N LYS A 45 -15.66 25.06 -9.36
CA LYS A 45 -15.97 26.42 -8.91
C LYS A 45 -14.67 27.25 -8.89
N PRO A 46 -14.63 28.47 -9.46
CA PRO A 46 -13.49 29.36 -9.34
C PRO A 46 -13.35 29.81 -7.88
N LYS A 47 -12.61 29.04 -7.09
CA LYS A 47 -12.44 29.22 -5.66
C LYS A 47 -10.96 29.24 -5.29
N TYR A 48 -10.64 30.06 -4.30
CA TYR A 48 -9.35 30.05 -3.63
C TYR A 48 -9.42 29.05 -2.47
N ILE A 49 -8.53 28.06 -2.48
CA ILE A 49 -8.36 27.16 -1.33
C ILE A 49 -7.35 27.82 -0.41
N ASP A 50 -7.79 28.12 0.81
CA ASP A 50 -6.95 28.60 1.91
C ASP A 50 -7.31 27.79 3.15
N GLU A 51 -6.42 26.89 3.55
CA GLU A 51 -6.64 25.97 4.67
C GLU A 51 -5.43 25.89 5.60
N TRP A 52 -5.72 25.76 6.89
CA TRP A 52 -4.72 25.52 7.93
C TRP A 52 -4.13 24.12 7.79
N ILE A 53 -2.80 24.02 7.84
CA ILE A 53 -2.14 22.73 7.82
C ILE A 53 -2.17 22.13 9.23
N LYS A 54 -3.00 21.09 9.38
CA LYS A 54 -3.22 20.39 10.64
C LYS A 54 -2.78 18.92 10.56
N ARG A 55 -2.39 18.36 11.71
CA ARG A 55 -2.21 16.93 11.92
C ARG A 55 -3.57 16.23 12.08
N ALA A 56 -3.55 14.90 12.10
CA ALA A 56 -4.75 14.08 12.22
C ALA A 56 -5.50 14.28 13.55
N ASP A 57 -4.78 14.66 14.60
CA ASP A 57 -5.32 15.03 15.91
C ASP A 57 -5.91 16.46 15.95
N GLY A 58 -5.89 17.19 14.83
CA GLY A 58 -6.37 18.56 14.71
C GLY A 58 -5.36 19.64 15.11
N THR A 59 -4.17 19.27 15.62
CA THR A 59 -3.12 20.22 16.01
C THR A 59 -2.46 20.90 14.81
N LEU A 60 -1.99 22.14 14.98
CA LEU A 60 -1.33 22.89 13.92
C LEU A 60 0.07 22.34 13.64
N VAL A 61 0.42 22.20 12.36
CA VAL A 61 1.78 21.84 11.95
C VAL A 61 2.68 23.08 12.08
N THR A 62 3.73 22.97 12.88
CA THR A 62 4.69 24.05 13.13
C THR A 62 6.06 23.83 12.47
N SER A 63 6.31 22.62 11.94
CA SER A 63 7.52 22.28 11.19
C SER A 63 7.36 22.50 9.69
N GLN A 64 8.29 23.23 9.07
CA GLN A 64 8.25 23.51 7.63
C GLN A 64 8.28 22.22 6.80
N LYS A 65 9.14 21.25 7.16
CA LYS A 65 9.28 19.98 6.43
C LYS A 65 7.98 19.17 6.39
N GLU A 66 7.26 19.18 7.51
CA GLU A 66 5.96 18.52 7.64
C GLU A 66 4.88 19.26 6.84
N ALA A 67 4.91 20.60 6.84
CA ALA A 67 4.01 21.45 6.08
C ALA A 67 4.20 21.29 4.55
N GLU A 68 5.45 21.24 4.09
CA GLU A 68 5.78 20.97 2.68
C GLU A 68 5.25 19.61 2.23
N SER A 69 5.43 18.57 3.08
CA SER A 69 4.92 17.23 2.82
C SER A 69 3.40 17.21 2.69
N TYR A 70 2.68 18.02 3.49
CA TYR A 70 1.24 18.20 3.34
C TYR A 70 0.88 18.85 2.00
N CYS A 71 1.53 19.96 1.64
CA CYS A 71 1.27 20.67 0.39
C CYS A 71 1.54 19.80 -0.85
N HIS A 72 2.57 18.95 -0.82
CA HIS A 72 2.84 18.02 -1.91
C HIS A 72 1.71 16.99 -2.09
N ARG A 73 1.23 16.38 -0.99
CA ARG A 73 0.08 15.46 -1.05
C ARG A 73 -1.17 16.14 -1.57
N ARG A 74 -1.46 17.34 -1.05
CA ARG A 74 -2.67 18.10 -1.40
C ARG A 74 -2.67 18.54 -2.86
N ASN A 75 -1.51 18.97 -3.39
CA ASN A 75 -1.36 19.23 -4.82
C ASN A 75 -1.54 17.96 -5.66
N GLY A 76 -1.05 16.80 -5.20
CA GLY A 76 -1.26 15.51 -5.88
C GLY A 76 -2.75 15.16 -6.01
N GLN A 77 -3.52 15.29 -4.92
CA GLN A 77 -4.97 15.08 -4.93
C GLN A 77 -5.69 16.02 -5.91
N ILE A 78 -5.29 17.30 -5.93
CA ILE A 78 -5.87 18.28 -6.86
C ILE A 78 -5.51 17.90 -8.32
N GLN A 79 -4.29 17.46 -8.60
CA GLN A 79 -3.90 17.04 -9.95
C GLN A 79 -4.63 15.76 -10.38
N GLU A 80 -4.82 14.80 -9.49
CA GLU A 80 -5.59 13.59 -9.77
C GLU A 80 -7.06 13.93 -10.08
N MET A 81 -7.68 14.82 -9.30
CA MET A 81 -9.00 15.38 -9.59
C MET A 81 -9.06 16.12 -10.94
N LEU A 82 -8.00 16.82 -11.34
CA LEU A 82 -7.94 17.50 -12.64
C LEU A 82 -7.75 16.50 -13.79
N LEU A 83 -7.00 15.43 -13.58
CA LEU A 83 -6.80 14.35 -14.55
C LEU A 83 -8.06 13.52 -14.75
N THR A 84 -8.84 13.28 -13.69
CA THR A 84 -10.14 12.58 -13.80
C THR A 84 -11.16 13.40 -14.59
N LEU A 85 -11.08 14.73 -14.55
CA LEU A 85 -11.92 15.62 -15.36
C LEU A 85 -11.53 15.67 -16.85
N ALA A 86 -10.32 15.21 -17.21
CA ALA A 86 -9.81 15.23 -18.58
C ALA A 86 -10.12 13.97 -19.41
N GLY A 87 -10.76 12.95 -18.82
CA GLY A 87 -11.13 11.71 -19.52
C GLY A 87 -12.42 11.85 -20.35
N ASN A 88 -12.44 11.25 -21.54
CA ASN A 88 -13.65 11.18 -22.37
C ASN A 88 -14.71 10.30 -21.68
N THR A 89 -15.97 10.75 -21.68
CA THR A 89 -17.12 9.92 -21.32
C THR A 89 -17.29 8.79 -22.33
N VAL A 90 -17.80 7.65 -21.88
CA VAL A 90 -18.05 6.43 -22.62
C VAL A 90 -19.56 6.22 -22.67
N ASP A 91 -20.09 5.99 -23.87
CA ASP A 91 -21.49 5.63 -24.05
C ASP A 91 -21.63 4.11 -23.87
N TYR A 92 -22.17 3.70 -22.73
CA TYR A 92 -22.31 2.30 -22.35
C TYR A 92 -23.63 1.73 -22.90
N SER A 93 -23.62 0.45 -23.26
CA SER A 93 -24.84 -0.24 -23.67
C SER A 93 -25.83 -0.36 -22.49
N GLY A 94 -27.12 -0.53 -22.77
CA GLY A 94 -28.14 -0.66 -21.72
C GLY A 94 -27.85 -1.79 -20.71
N THR A 95 -27.28 -2.91 -21.19
CA THR A 95 -26.87 -4.04 -20.34
C THR A 95 -25.65 -3.71 -19.48
N ASP A 96 -24.72 -2.91 -20.01
CA ASP A 96 -23.56 -2.46 -19.24
C ASP A 96 -23.97 -1.45 -18.16
N LEU A 97 -24.90 -0.54 -18.47
CA LEU A 97 -25.46 0.41 -17.50
C LEU A 97 -26.19 -0.32 -16.36
N GLU A 98 -26.95 -1.38 -16.68
CA GLU A 98 -27.57 -2.27 -15.69
C GLU A 98 -26.53 -2.96 -14.79
N GLY A 99 -25.48 -3.53 -15.41
CA GLY A 99 -24.40 -4.18 -14.68
C GLY A 99 -23.64 -3.22 -13.76
N ILE A 100 -23.42 -1.98 -14.22
CA ILE A 100 -22.81 -0.92 -13.42
C ILE A 100 -23.71 -0.54 -12.25
N ALA A 101 -25.01 -0.31 -12.48
CA ALA A 101 -25.98 0.02 -11.44
C ALA A 101 -26.05 -1.07 -10.36
N GLN A 102 -26.10 -2.35 -10.76
CA GLN A 102 -26.12 -3.49 -9.86
C GLN A 102 -24.84 -3.62 -9.04
N GLN A 103 -23.67 -3.44 -9.68
CA GLN A 103 -22.39 -3.49 -8.99
C GLN A 103 -22.30 -2.39 -7.93
N LEU A 104 -22.71 -1.16 -8.28
CA LEU A 104 -22.70 -0.03 -7.35
C LEU A 104 -23.72 -0.21 -6.22
N ALA A 105 -24.93 -0.70 -6.51
CA ALA A 105 -25.96 -0.98 -5.51
C ALA A 105 -25.48 -2.04 -4.50
N ASN A 106 -24.89 -3.14 -4.99
CA ASN A 106 -24.36 -4.20 -4.14
C ASN A 106 -23.22 -3.70 -3.23
N GLN A 107 -22.32 -2.87 -3.78
CA GLN A 107 -21.24 -2.26 -3.01
C GLN A 107 -21.78 -1.30 -1.95
N TRP A 108 -22.77 -0.48 -2.30
CA TRP A 108 -23.39 0.48 -1.38
C TRP A 108 -24.15 -0.23 -0.26
N ILE A 109 -24.96 -1.24 -0.58
CA ILE A 109 -25.71 -2.05 0.38
C ILE A 109 -24.74 -2.78 1.32
N SER A 110 -23.68 -3.37 0.77
CA SER A 110 -22.64 -4.03 1.58
C SER A 110 -21.91 -3.04 2.49
N ALA A 111 -21.69 -1.80 2.06
CA ALA A 111 -21.08 -0.75 2.88
C ALA A 111 -22.04 -0.23 3.97
N ALA A 112 -23.33 -0.07 3.65
CA ALA A 112 -24.36 0.36 4.59
C ALA A 112 -24.61 -0.70 5.69
N GLN A 113 -24.63 -1.99 5.31
CA GLN A 113 -24.72 -3.13 6.24
C GLN A 113 -23.52 -3.22 7.20
N ARG A 114 -22.38 -2.63 6.85
CA ARG A 114 -21.17 -2.58 7.70
C ARG A 114 -21.14 -1.38 8.66
N GLY A 115 -22.18 -0.54 8.71
CA GLY A 115 -22.16 0.70 9.51
C GLY A 115 -23.51 1.21 10.05
N LEU A 116 -24.65 0.59 9.74
CA LEU A 116 -25.96 0.92 10.31
C LEU A 116 -26.69 -0.33 10.77
N ASN A 117 -27.34 -0.24 11.93
CA ASN A 117 -28.40 -1.17 12.32
C ASN A 117 -29.54 -0.93 11.32
N LEU A 118 -29.89 -1.93 10.51
CA LEU A 118 -31.00 -1.84 9.53
C LEU A 118 -32.34 -1.43 10.16
N GLN A 119 -32.43 -1.45 11.50
CA GLN A 119 -33.58 -1.01 12.28
C GLN A 119 -33.74 0.53 12.36
N ASP A 120 -32.70 1.32 12.09
CA ASP A 120 -32.70 2.80 12.21
C ASP A 120 -32.91 3.53 10.87
N MET A 121 -32.96 2.80 9.74
CA MET A 121 -33.26 3.39 8.43
C MET A 121 -34.78 3.50 8.24
N ASN A 122 -35.35 4.63 8.65
CA ASN A 122 -36.77 4.93 8.45
C ASN A 122 -37.07 5.03 6.94
N SER A 123 -37.96 4.17 6.43
CA SER A 123 -38.43 4.10 5.02
C SER A 123 -38.77 5.46 4.41
N THR A 124 -39.20 6.39 5.26
CA THR A 124 -39.51 7.79 4.95
C THR A 124 -38.35 8.57 4.30
N VAL A 125 -37.09 8.27 4.64
CA VAL A 125 -35.89 8.98 4.14
C VAL A 125 -35.51 8.52 2.73
N LEU A 126 -35.76 7.25 2.40
CA LEU A 126 -35.36 6.61 1.15
C LEU A 126 -36.43 6.75 0.05
N GLN A 127 -37.71 6.80 0.43
CA GLN A 127 -38.80 7.15 -0.50
C GLN A 127 -38.60 8.53 -1.13
N ALA A 128 -38.11 9.50 -0.32
CA ALA A 128 -37.80 10.85 -0.79
C ALA A 128 -36.59 10.88 -1.75
N PHE A 129 -35.66 9.93 -1.64
CA PHE A 129 -34.51 9.80 -2.54
C PHE A 129 -34.94 9.27 -3.91
N ALA A 130 -35.76 8.20 -3.93
CA ALA A 130 -36.27 7.59 -5.16
C ALA A 130 -37.14 8.55 -6.02
N ASN A 131 -37.91 9.42 -5.37
CA ASN A 131 -38.74 10.42 -6.05
C ASN A 131 -37.94 11.59 -6.64
N THR A 132 -36.70 11.81 -6.18
CA THR A 132 -35.83 12.90 -6.69
C THR A 132 -35.03 12.46 -7.91
N ALA A 133 -34.64 11.18 -7.97
CA ALA A 133 -33.87 10.59 -9.07
C ALA A 133 -34.70 10.38 -10.36
N SER A 134 -36.04 10.36 -10.26
CA SER A 134 -36.97 10.07 -11.35
C SER A 134 -37.44 11.32 -12.14
N GLY A 135 -36.79 12.48 -11.97
CA GLY A 135 -36.92 13.60 -12.92
C GLY A 135 -38.18 14.47 -12.81
N GLY A 136 -38.76 14.63 -11.62
CA GLY A 136 -39.88 15.57 -11.40
C GLY A 136 -39.51 17.02 -11.75
N LYS A 137 -40.14 17.59 -12.79
CA LYS A 137 -39.86 18.95 -13.30
C LYS A 137 -40.56 20.02 -12.45
N GLY A 138 -39.79 21.03 -12.03
CA GLY A 138 -40.28 22.30 -11.49
C GLY A 138 -39.55 22.70 -10.21
N HIS A 139 -38.76 23.77 -10.24
CA HIS A 139 -38.01 24.25 -9.07
C HIS A 139 -38.23 25.75 -8.89
N HIS A 140 -38.56 26.17 -7.66
CA HIS A 140 -38.45 27.57 -7.23
C HIS A 140 -37.64 27.66 -5.93
N GLU A 141 -36.77 28.66 -5.86
CA GLU A 141 -35.74 28.85 -4.82
C GLU A 141 -36.14 30.05 -3.94
N THR A 142 -36.16 29.87 -2.61
CA THR A 142 -36.44 30.97 -1.65
C THR A 142 -35.15 31.63 -1.14
N GLU A 143 -35.24 32.85 -0.61
CA GLU A 143 -34.10 33.72 -0.23
C GLU A 143 -33.16 33.13 0.85
N ASP A 144 -33.60 32.10 1.56
CA ASP A 144 -32.85 31.32 2.56
C ASP A 144 -32.28 29.99 2.01
N GLY A 145 -32.30 29.81 0.68
CA GLY A 145 -31.59 28.74 -0.03
C GLY A 145 -32.28 27.37 -0.01
N LYS A 146 -33.60 27.35 0.21
CA LYS A 146 -34.44 26.14 0.13
C LYS A 146 -35.14 26.09 -1.23
N VAL A 147 -35.17 24.91 -1.84
CA VAL A 147 -35.88 24.66 -3.11
C VAL A 147 -37.09 23.80 -2.82
N LEU A 148 -38.28 24.26 -3.22
CA LEU A 148 -39.53 23.50 -3.08
C LEU A 148 -39.85 22.76 -4.36
N PHE A 149 -40.24 21.48 -4.21
CA PHE A 149 -40.84 20.66 -5.25
C PHE A 149 -42.25 20.28 -4.81
N ALA A 150 -43.22 20.44 -5.71
CA ALA A 150 -44.54 19.84 -5.55
C ALA A 150 -45.06 19.41 -6.92
N GLU A 151 -45.42 18.14 -7.07
CA GLU A 151 -46.47 17.74 -7.99
C GLU A 151 -47.65 17.29 -7.13
N ILE A 152 -48.63 18.19 -6.98
CA ILE A 152 -49.90 17.86 -6.34
C ILE A 152 -50.76 17.23 -7.42
N GLN A 153 -51.02 15.92 -7.34
CA GLN A 153 -52.18 15.37 -8.04
C GLN A 153 -53.43 15.92 -7.35
N ARG A 154 -54.01 16.97 -7.95
CA ARG A 154 -55.25 17.57 -7.49
C ARG A 154 -56.34 16.51 -7.50
N THR A 155 -57.05 16.37 -6.39
CA THR A 155 -58.29 15.61 -6.33
C THR A 155 -59.31 16.18 -7.35
N GLU A 156 -60.27 15.38 -7.80
CA GLU A 156 -61.29 15.86 -8.76
C GLU A 156 -62.08 17.08 -8.23
N LYS A 157 -62.26 17.19 -6.90
CA LYS A 157 -62.85 18.38 -6.26
C LYS A 157 -61.95 19.62 -6.33
N GLU A 158 -60.63 19.46 -6.19
CA GLU A 158 -59.68 20.58 -6.37
C GLU A 158 -59.60 21.02 -7.83
N LYS A 159 -59.62 20.08 -8.78
CA LYS A 159 -59.69 20.41 -10.21
C LYS A 159 -60.97 21.20 -10.53
N ALA A 160 -62.11 20.82 -9.94
CA ALA A 160 -63.37 21.55 -10.11
C ALA A 160 -63.34 22.94 -9.47
N PHE A 161 -62.79 23.07 -8.25
CA PHE A 161 -62.68 24.36 -7.56
C PHE A 161 -61.78 25.35 -8.32
N PHE A 162 -60.60 24.93 -8.78
CA PHE A 162 -59.70 25.80 -9.55
C PHE A 162 -60.23 26.10 -10.96
N LYS A 163 -61.08 25.23 -11.52
CA LYS A 163 -61.81 25.52 -12.77
C LYS A 163 -62.87 26.62 -12.60
N GLU A 164 -63.51 26.72 -11.43
CA GLU A 164 -64.48 27.78 -11.12
C GLU A 164 -63.80 29.08 -10.63
N HIS A 165 -62.58 28.99 -10.12
CA HIS A 165 -61.79 30.13 -9.62
C HIS A 165 -60.37 30.19 -10.22
N PRO A 166 -60.24 30.31 -11.56
CA PRO A 166 -58.97 30.17 -12.29
C PRO A 166 -57.94 31.27 -11.96
N GLN A 167 -58.39 32.43 -11.44
CA GLN A 167 -57.49 33.49 -10.99
C GLN A 167 -56.57 33.07 -9.83
N LEU A 168 -56.90 31.99 -9.12
CA LEU A 168 -56.10 31.42 -8.04
C LEU A 168 -55.08 30.38 -8.53
N GLU A 169 -55.12 29.99 -9.81
CA GLU A 169 -54.40 28.82 -10.33
C GLU A 169 -52.90 29.07 -10.64
N HIS A 170 -52.51 30.31 -10.94
CA HIS A 170 -51.23 30.60 -11.60
C HIS A 170 -50.43 31.80 -11.07
N LYS A 171 -50.56 32.19 -9.80
CA LYS A 171 -49.76 33.31 -9.25
C LYS A 171 -48.77 32.81 -8.19
N PRO A 172 -47.47 32.71 -8.50
CA PRO A 172 -46.48 32.22 -7.54
C PRO A 172 -46.05 33.27 -6.50
N TYR A 173 -46.42 34.54 -6.65
CA TYR A 173 -46.03 35.62 -5.73
C TYR A 173 -47.07 36.75 -5.70
N VAL A 174 -48.12 36.67 -4.87
CA VAL A 174 -48.87 37.85 -4.37
C VAL A 174 -49.50 37.54 -3.00
N GLN A 175 -49.55 38.52 -2.09
CA GLN A 175 -50.41 38.48 -0.90
C GLN A 175 -51.88 38.31 -1.32
N LEU A 176 -52.50 37.17 -0.96
CA LEU A 176 -53.94 36.96 -1.09
C LEU A 176 -54.70 38.06 -0.35
N THR A 177 -55.76 38.57 -0.96
CA THR A 177 -56.70 39.44 -0.25
C THR A 177 -57.35 38.67 0.91
N LYS A 178 -57.88 39.38 1.91
CA LYS A 178 -58.49 38.75 3.09
C LYS A 178 -59.63 37.81 2.71
N GLU A 179 -60.45 38.20 1.72
CA GLU A 179 -61.57 37.40 1.22
C GLU A 179 -61.12 36.14 0.48
N GLU A 180 -60.06 36.23 -0.33
CA GLU A 180 -59.47 35.05 -1.00
C GLU A 180 -58.83 34.08 0.00
N ARG A 181 -58.21 34.59 1.07
CA ARG A 181 -57.63 33.77 2.13
C ARG A 181 -58.72 33.07 2.95
N GLU A 182 -59.83 33.74 3.25
CA GLU A 182 -60.98 33.14 3.95
C GLU A 182 -61.70 32.07 3.13
N LEU A 183 -61.80 32.26 1.80
CA LEU A 183 -62.35 31.26 0.86
C LEU A 183 -61.47 29.99 0.80
N LEU A 184 -60.15 30.17 0.70
CA LEU A 184 -59.20 29.07 0.69
C LEU A 184 -59.19 28.32 2.03
N GLU A 185 -59.25 29.04 3.17
CA GLU A 185 -59.33 28.40 4.49
C GLU A 185 -60.64 27.65 4.71
N LYS A 186 -61.78 28.14 4.23
CA LYS A 186 -63.06 27.41 4.30
C LYS A 186 -63.01 26.14 3.46
N PHE A 187 -62.42 26.20 2.27
CA PHE A 187 -62.23 25.04 1.41
C PHE A 187 -61.33 23.98 2.09
N LEU A 188 -60.19 24.39 2.64
CA LEU A 188 -59.27 23.50 3.35
C LEU A 188 -59.87 22.90 4.63
N LYS A 189 -60.71 23.65 5.35
CA LYS A 189 -61.45 23.15 6.54
C LYS A 189 -62.61 22.22 6.20
N SER A 190 -63.03 22.14 4.93
CA SER A 190 -64.08 21.22 4.48
C SER A 190 -63.56 19.81 4.15
N PHE A 191 -62.25 19.59 4.25
CA PHE A 191 -61.66 18.25 4.22
C PHE A 191 -61.73 17.62 5.61
N THR A 192 -62.52 16.56 5.76
CA THR A 192 -62.38 15.64 6.89
C THR A 192 -61.18 14.73 6.65
N LEU A 193 -60.40 14.44 7.71
CA LEU A 193 -59.19 13.60 7.65
C LEU A 193 -59.42 12.20 7.06
N ASP A 194 -60.68 11.76 7.01
CA ASP A 194 -61.09 10.47 6.44
C ASP A 194 -61.26 10.49 4.90
N ASP A 195 -61.27 11.66 4.25
CA ASP A 195 -61.39 11.80 2.77
C ASP A 195 -60.03 11.88 2.05
N LEU A 196 -58.91 11.79 2.78
CA LEU A 196 -57.55 11.73 2.24
C LEU A 196 -57.10 10.27 2.11
N ASP A 197 -57.62 9.56 1.10
CA ASP A 197 -57.05 8.27 0.69
C ASP A 197 -55.92 8.48 -0.32
N VAL A 198 -54.89 9.23 0.08
CA VAL A 198 -53.61 9.31 -0.65
C VAL A 198 -52.48 9.61 0.34
N ASP A 199 -51.52 8.68 0.39
CA ASP A 199 -50.29 8.70 1.18
C ASP A 199 -49.30 9.78 0.66
N GLY A 200 -49.68 11.06 0.75
CA GLY A 200 -48.92 12.19 0.23
C GLY A 200 -48.17 12.98 1.31
N ARG A 201 -46.89 12.70 1.53
CA ARG A 201 -46.01 13.52 2.39
C ARG A 201 -45.25 14.56 1.58
N ILE A 202 -45.28 15.82 2.03
CA ILE A 202 -44.41 16.90 1.54
C ILE A 202 -43.02 16.71 2.13
N TYR A 203 -41.98 16.71 1.29
CA TYR A 203 -40.59 16.62 1.74
C TYR A 203 -39.84 17.92 1.44
N VAL A 204 -39.33 18.56 2.49
CA VAL A 204 -38.30 19.59 2.38
C VAL A 204 -36.96 18.87 2.28
N ILE A 205 -36.27 19.02 1.15
CA ILE A 205 -34.97 18.39 0.93
C ILE A 205 -33.86 19.41 1.16
N ASP A 206 -33.02 19.11 2.14
CA ASP A 206 -31.84 19.88 2.49
C ASP A 206 -30.73 19.74 1.43
N LYS A 207 -29.91 20.77 1.27
CA LYS A 207 -28.83 20.93 0.28
C LYS A 207 -27.81 19.78 0.27
N ALA A 208 -27.75 19.01 1.36
CA ALA A 208 -26.95 17.81 1.51
C ALA A 208 -27.35 16.66 0.54
N LYS A 209 -28.60 16.62 0.05
CA LYS A 209 -29.05 15.54 -0.86
C LYS A 209 -28.60 15.75 -2.32
N LEU A 210 -28.33 17.00 -2.73
CA LEU A 210 -27.67 17.31 -4.02
C LEU A 210 -26.19 16.88 -4.04
N GLU A 211 -25.56 16.67 -2.88
CA GLU A 211 -24.23 16.08 -2.80
C GLU A 211 -24.22 14.56 -3.04
N GLU A 212 -25.36 13.85 -2.92
CA GLU A 212 -25.40 12.38 -3.07
C GLU A 212 -25.41 11.91 -4.52
N GLY A 213 -26.06 12.64 -5.44
CA GLY A 213 -25.92 12.37 -6.88
C GLY A 213 -24.46 12.50 -7.35
N ARG A 214 -23.72 13.48 -6.80
CA ARG A 214 -22.28 13.63 -7.03
C ARG A 214 -21.45 12.51 -6.39
N LYS A 215 -21.92 11.90 -5.29
CA LYS A 215 -21.26 10.74 -4.68
C LYS A 215 -21.39 9.50 -5.56
N ILE A 216 -22.53 9.29 -6.22
CA ILE A 216 -22.70 8.15 -7.14
C ILE A 216 -21.92 8.38 -8.44
N GLU A 217 -21.90 9.60 -8.97
CA GLU A 217 -21.00 9.98 -10.08
C GLU A 217 -19.53 9.72 -9.71
N GLN A 218 -19.11 10.15 -8.52
CA GLN A 218 -17.77 9.87 -7.99
C GLN A 218 -17.53 8.37 -7.80
N LEU A 219 -18.52 7.61 -7.31
CA LEU A 219 -18.42 6.16 -7.10
C LEU A 219 -18.32 5.40 -8.42
N CYS A 220 -19.06 5.82 -9.46
CA CYS A 220 -18.88 5.35 -10.83
C CYS A 220 -17.43 5.58 -11.27
N TRP A 221 -16.91 6.78 -11.01
CA TRP A 221 -15.58 7.16 -11.45
C TRP A 221 -14.46 6.43 -10.72
N ASP A 222 -14.60 6.25 -9.41
CA ASP A 222 -13.68 5.52 -8.55
C ASP A 222 -13.61 4.03 -8.93
N ASN A 223 -14.71 3.47 -9.46
CA ASN A 223 -14.78 2.13 -10.02
C ASN A 223 -14.38 2.06 -11.52
N GLY A 224 -13.93 3.18 -12.11
CA GLY A 224 -13.44 3.21 -13.49
C GLY A 224 -14.52 3.36 -14.57
N PHE A 225 -15.80 3.51 -14.18
CA PHE A 225 -16.89 3.77 -15.12
C PHE A 225 -16.94 5.25 -15.49
N ARG A 226 -17.27 5.59 -16.74
CA ARG A 226 -17.30 6.97 -17.25
C ARG A 226 -18.57 7.25 -18.06
N PRO A 227 -19.78 7.02 -17.54
CA PRO A 227 -21.00 7.10 -18.34
C PRO A 227 -21.22 8.51 -18.91
N THR A 228 -21.90 8.59 -20.05
CA THR A 228 -22.52 9.84 -20.52
C THR A 228 -23.52 10.35 -19.49
N GLU A 229 -23.96 11.61 -19.59
CA GLU A 229 -24.98 12.18 -18.68
C GLU A 229 -26.26 11.33 -18.68
N ASN A 230 -26.75 10.98 -19.87
CA ASN A 230 -27.87 10.04 -20.03
C ASN A 230 -27.58 8.64 -19.45
N GLY A 231 -26.35 8.16 -19.57
CA GLY A 231 -25.95 6.87 -18.97
C GLY A 231 -25.93 6.91 -17.45
N LEU A 232 -25.49 8.03 -16.87
CA LEU A 232 -25.46 8.25 -15.43
C LEU A 232 -26.87 8.32 -14.85
N ASP A 233 -27.80 9.02 -15.52
CA ASP A 233 -29.20 9.09 -15.11
C ASP A 233 -29.84 7.69 -15.08
N ARG A 234 -29.58 6.86 -16.08
CA ARG A 234 -30.07 5.47 -16.12
C ARG A 234 -29.45 4.60 -15.03
N ILE A 235 -28.16 4.80 -14.74
CA ILE A 235 -27.50 4.12 -13.60
C ILE A 235 -28.14 4.54 -12.28
N LEU A 236 -28.45 5.82 -12.10
CA LEU A 236 -29.04 6.37 -10.89
C LEU A 236 -30.46 5.85 -10.65
N GLU A 237 -31.30 5.90 -11.68
CA GLU A 237 -32.66 5.36 -11.65
C GLU A 237 -32.63 3.88 -11.24
N ARG A 238 -31.80 3.10 -11.92
CA ARG A 238 -31.73 1.66 -11.66
C ARG A 238 -31.09 1.32 -10.32
N PHE A 239 -30.06 2.05 -9.91
CA PHE A 239 -29.45 1.91 -8.59
C PHE A 239 -30.48 2.15 -7.49
N SER A 240 -31.34 3.16 -7.66
CA SER A 240 -32.41 3.47 -6.70
C SER A 240 -33.42 2.33 -6.58
N ASP A 241 -33.86 1.76 -7.71
CA ASP A 241 -34.79 0.62 -7.72
C ASP A 241 -34.21 -0.60 -7.01
N LEU A 242 -32.94 -0.94 -7.30
CA LEU A 242 -32.29 -2.10 -6.70
C LEU A 242 -32.10 -1.97 -5.18
N VAL A 243 -31.84 -0.76 -4.70
CA VAL A 243 -31.78 -0.49 -3.26
C VAL A 243 -33.16 -0.61 -2.63
N LYS A 244 -34.21 -0.12 -3.31
CA LYS A 244 -35.60 -0.20 -2.86
C LYS A 244 -36.08 -1.66 -2.75
N ASP A 245 -35.83 -2.48 -3.77
CA ASP A 245 -36.16 -3.91 -3.77
C ASP A 245 -35.54 -4.63 -2.58
N HIS A 246 -34.28 -4.32 -2.25
CA HIS A 246 -33.61 -4.90 -1.10
C HIS A 246 -34.18 -4.47 0.25
N LEU A 247 -34.68 -3.23 0.36
CA LEU A 247 -35.35 -2.76 1.57
C LEU A 247 -36.71 -3.42 1.75
N GLU A 248 -37.48 -3.60 0.66
CA GLU A 248 -38.76 -4.30 0.70
C GLU A 248 -38.58 -5.77 1.11
N ILE A 249 -37.56 -6.46 0.58
CA ILE A 249 -37.20 -7.82 1.00
C ILE A 249 -36.85 -7.86 2.50
N ALA A 250 -36.09 -6.87 2.99
CA ALA A 250 -35.71 -6.78 4.39
C ALA A 250 -36.93 -6.52 5.31
N ASP A 251 -37.87 -5.67 4.88
CA ASP A 251 -39.10 -5.38 5.63
C ASP A 251 -40.05 -6.57 5.67
N VAL A 252 -40.20 -7.30 4.56
CA VAL A 252 -40.96 -8.56 4.52
C VAL A 252 -40.33 -9.59 5.46
N ALA A 253 -39.01 -9.74 5.47
CA ALA A 253 -38.29 -10.63 6.37
C ALA A 253 -38.44 -10.23 7.86
N ARG A 254 -38.56 -8.93 8.14
CA ARG A 254 -38.79 -8.36 9.47
C ARG A 254 -40.19 -8.66 9.98
N VAL A 255 -41.22 -8.40 9.16
CA VAL A 255 -42.63 -8.67 9.50
C VAL A 255 -42.89 -10.16 9.72
N GLN A 256 -42.17 -11.03 9.00
CA GLN A 256 -42.27 -12.48 9.15
C GLN A 256 -41.50 -13.05 10.35
N GLY A 257 -40.84 -12.22 11.17
CA GLY A 257 -40.06 -12.68 12.33
C GLY A 257 -38.82 -13.53 11.98
N ARG A 258 -38.40 -13.52 10.71
CA ARG A 258 -37.25 -14.31 10.20
C ARG A 258 -35.90 -13.63 10.48
N LEU A 259 -35.91 -12.37 10.91
CA LEU A 259 -34.73 -11.64 11.37
C LEU A 259 -34.60 -11.74 12.89
N LYS A 260 -33.94 -12.79 13.39
CA LYS A 260 -33.27 -12.75 14.69
C LYS A 260 -31.87 -12.18 14.50
N ALA A 261 -31.39 -11.39 15.47
CA ALA A 261 -30.02 -10.87 15.46
C ALA A 261 -29.03 -12.01 15.19
N PRO A 262 -28.06 -11.85 14.27
CA PRO A 262 -27.18 -12.94 13.90
C PRO A 262 -26.30 -13.31 15.10
N LYS A 263 -26.51 -14.50 15.65
CA LYS A 263 -25.46 -15.20 16.40
C LYS A 263 -24.50 -15.79 15.36
N PRO A 264 -23.19 -15.53 15.44
CA PRO A 264 -22.24 -16.17 14.56
C PRO A 264 -22.15 -17.65 14.95
N ALA A 265 -22.74 -18.51 14.14
CA ALA A 265 -22.40 -19.93 14.10
C ALA A 265 -21.78 -20.15 12.71
N LEU A 266 -20.46 -20.00 12.64
CA LEU A 266 -19.69 -20.41 11.46
C LEU A 266 -19.56 -21.93 11.51
N GLU A 267 -20.03 -22.62 10.48
CA GLU A 267 -19.75 -24.04 10.31
C GLU A 267 -18.24 -24.22 10.08
N GLU A 268 -17.55 -24.89 11.01
CA GLU A 268 -16.13 -25.19 10.93
C GLU A 268 -15.84 -26.14 9.74
N LYS A 269 -15.28 -25.61 8.64
CA LYS A 269 -14.69 -26.45 7.59
C LYS A 269 -13.41 -27.10 8.10
N SER A 270 -13.30 -28.42 7.96
CA SER A 270 -12.32 -29.30 8.63
C SER A 270 -10.86 -29.27 8.12
N THR A 271 -10.38 -28.13 7.61
CA THR A 271 -9.00 -28.02 7.08
C THR A 271 -8.04 -27.47 8.14
N THR A 272 -6.96 -28.20 8.46
CA THR A 272 -5.97 -27.81 9.49
C THR A 272 -4.83 -26.95 8.94
N TRP A 273 -4.20 -26.14 9.80
CA TRP A 273 -3.01 -25.34 9.46
C TRP A 273 -1.85 -26.15 8.87
N GLN A 274 -1.65 -27.37 9.36
CA GLN A 274 -0.63 -28.29 8.85
C GLN A 274 -0.85 -28.64 7.38
N ARG A 275 -2.12 -28.81 6.96
CA ARG A 275 -2.48 -29.11 5.58
C ARG A 275 -2.23 -27.93 4.65
N LEU A 276 -2.55 -26.70 5.10
CA LEU A 276 -2.26 -25.45 4.37
C LEU A 276 -0.75 -25.22 4.21
N LEU A 277 0.05 -25.50 5.25
CA LEU A 277 1.51 -25.37 5.18
C LEU A 277 2.14 -26.46 4.30
N GLY A 278 1.61 -27.69 4.34
CA GLY A 278 2.00 -28.79 3.45
C GLY A 278 1.80 -28.43 1.97
N ALA A 279 0.64 -27.86 1.63
CA ALA A 279 0.35 -27.35 0.30
C ALA A 279 1.42 -26.37 -0.21
N LYS A 280 1.94 -25.51 0.68
CA LYS A 280 3.04 -24.60 0.33
C LYS A 280 4.40 -25.27 0.22
N GLN A 281 4.67 -26.26 1.03
CA GLN A 281 5.91 -27.01 0.96
C GLN A 281 6.06 -27.73 -0.39
N GLU A 282 4.96 -28.24 -0.94
CA GLU A 282 4.91 -28.89 -2.26
C GLU A 282 5.26 -27.94 -3.42
N GLU A 283 5.10 -26.61 -3.24
CA GLU A 283 5.50 -25.60 -4.24
C GLU A 283 7.02 -25.34 -4.27
N GLY A 284 7.84 -26.11 -3.53
CA GLY A 284 9.30 -25.96 -3.53
C GLY A 284 9.80 -24.69 -2.84
N VAL A 285 9.06 -24.21 -1.84
CA VAL A 285 9.39 -22.98 -1.08
C VAL A 285 10.67 -23.18 -0.27
N ALA A 286 11.54 -22.15 -0.24
CA ALA A 286 12.77 -22.17 0.54
C ALA A 286 12.49 -22.38 2.05
N VAL A 287 13.33 -23.17 2.73
CA VAL A 287 13.16 -23.56 4.14
C VAL A 287 12.98 -22.35 5.07
N GLY A 288 13.80 -21.31 4.92
CA GLY A 288 13.68 -20.08 5.73
C GLY A 288 12.40 -19.29 5.46
N THR A 289 11.86 -19.37 4.25
CA THR A 289 10.56 -18.78 3.89
C THR A 289 9.44 -19.59 4.53
N LEU A 290 9.50 -20.93 4.50
CA LEU A 290 8.52 -21.81 5.13
C LEU A 290 8.49 -21.60 6.66
N ALA A 291 9.64 -21.50 7.33
CA ALA A 291 9.70 -21.19 8.76
C ALA A 291 9.06 -19.84 9.11
N GLY A 292 9.20 -18.84 8.22
CA GLY A 292 8.52 -17.57 8.35
C GLY A 292 6.99 -17.67 8.16
N MET A 293 6.55 -18.49 7.21
CA MET A 293 5.13 -18.80 6.98
C MET A 293 4.51 -19.52 8.17
N THR A 294 5.20 -20.49 8.76
CA THR A 294 4.76 -21.21 9.96
C THR A 294 4.54 -20.25 11.13
N LYS A 295 5.50 -19.36 11.42
CA LYS A 295 5.33 -18.35 12.47
C LYS A 295 4.16 -17.41 12.22
N ALA A 296 3.90 -17.07 10.97
CA ALA A 296 2.76 -16.23 10.62
C ALA A 296 1.42 -16.95 10.83
N ALA A 297 1.35 -18.22 10.46
CA ALA A 297 0.20 -19.08 10.72
C ALA A 297 -0.07 -19.24 12.23
N GLU A 298 0.95 -19.57 13.02
CA GLU A 298 0.86 -19.71 14.48
C GLU A 298 0.38 -18.42 15.16
N ARG A 299 0.87 -17.26 14.70
CA ARG A 299 0.45 -15.97 15.23
C ARG A 299 -0.99 -15.65 14.87
N LEU A 300 -1.41 -15.91 13.63
CA LEU A 300 -2.81 -15.73 13.25
C LEU A 300 -3.71 -16.66 14.06
N GLU A 301 -3.37 -17.94 14.17
CA GLU A 301 -4.12 -18.92 14.96
C GLU A 301 -4.26 -18.50 16.43
N SER A 302 -3.16 -18.07 17.05
CA SER A 302 -3.17 -17.60 18.44
C SER A 302 -4.09 -16.40 18.61
N TRP A 303 -4.07 -15.47 17.65
CA TRP A 303 -4.91 -14.27 17.68
C TRP A 303 -6.39 -14.58 17.42
N THR A 304 -6.71 -15.43 16.43
CA THR A 304 -8.10 -15.81 16.13
C THR A 304 -8.71 -16.63 17.25
N LYS A 305 -7.92 -17.50 17.90
CA LYS A 305 -8.35 -18.25 19.09
C LYS A 305 -8.67 -17.32 20.25
N ALA A 306 -7.85 -16.30 20.48
CA ALA A 306 -8.05 -15.36 21.59
C ALA A 306 -9.24 -14.41 21.38
N ASN A 307 -9.49 -13.97 20.14
CA ASN A 307 -10.47 -12.93 19.85
C ASN A 307 -11.82 -13.46 19.33
N TYR A 308 -11.84 -14.66 18.74
CA TYR A 308 -13.03 -15.22 18.07
C TYR A 308 -13.30 -16.69 18.41
N SER A 309 -12.48 -17.32 19.26
CA SER A 309 -12.54 -18.77 19.53
C SER A 309 -12.45 -19.64 18.27
N LEU A 310 -11.82 -19.14 17.21
CA LEU A 310 -11.65 -19.87 15.95
C LEU A 310 -10.36 -20.68 15.96
N HIS A 311 -10.48 -21.98 15.68
CA HIS A 311 -9.37 -22.94 15.68
C HIS A 311 -8.91 -23.35 14.29
N LEU A 312 -9.78 -23.27 13.30
CA LEU A 312 -9.49 -23.74 11.94
C LEU A 312 -9.30 -22.57 10.97
N PRO A 313 -8.28 -22.62 10.10
CA PRO A 313 -8.04 -21.58 9.10
C PRO A 313 -9.20 -21.41 8.12
N GLY A 314 -10.00 -22.46 7.89
CA GLY A 314 -11.17 -22.39 7.00
C GLY A 314 -12.31 -21.51 7.51
N ALA A 315 -12.30 -21.15 8.79
CA ALA A 315 -13.28 -20.25 9.40
C ALA A 315 -12.86 -18.77 9.35
N ILE A 316 -11.68 -18.47 8.79
CA ILE A 316 -11.16 -17.10 8.68
C ILE A 316 -11.72 -16.48 7.41
N ASP A 317 -12.57 -15.48 7.56
CA ASP A 317 -13.13 -14.69 6.45
C ASP A 317 -12.38 -13.36 6.24
N ASP A 318 -12.82 -12.59 5.24
CA ASP A 318 -12.29 -11.28 4.88
C ASP A 318 -12.32 -10.28 6.05
N GLU A 319 -13.33 -10.34 6.93
CA GLU A 319 -13.46 -9.41 8.05
C GLU A 319 -12.50 -9.75 9.18
N VAL A 320 -12.38 -11.04 9.54
CA VAL A 320 -11.38 -11.51 10.50
C VAL A 320 -9.97 -11.17 10.01
N ALA A 321 -9.69 -11.35 8.71
CA ALA A 321 -8.40 -10.99 8.12
C ALA A 321 -8.13 -9.46 8.13
N LYS A 322 -9.14 -8.62 7.90
CA LYS A 322 -9.02 -7.15 8.03
C LYS A 322 -8.73 -6.74 9.46
N GLN A 323 -9.43 -7.32 10.43
CA GLN A 323 -9.24 -7.02 11.85
C GLN A 323 -7.86 -7.48 12.33
N TYR A 324 -7.42 -8.67 11.91
CA TYR A 324 -6.06 -9.14 12.19
C TYR A 324 -5.01 -8.19 11.62
N ARG A 325 -5.18 -7.75 10.36
CA ARG A 325 -4.30 -6.77 9.74
C ARG A 325 -4.27 -5.47 10.53
N SER A 326 -5.42 -4.92 10.93
CA SER A 326 -5.49 -3.70 11.74
C SER A 326 -4.74 -3.85 13.06
N TRP A 327 -4.91 -4.99 13.74
CA TRP A 327 -4.15 -5.33 14.95
C TRP A 327 -2.64 -5.43 14.70
N LEU A 328 -2.21 -6.02 13.58
CA LEU A 328 -0.79 -6.04 13.22
C LEU A 328 -0.20 -4.62 13.13
N PHE A 329 -0.98 -3.64 12.66
CA PHE A 329 -0.58 -2.25 12.49
C PHE A 329 -0.84 -1.35 13.73
N SER A 330 -1.55 -1.82 14.76
CA SER A 330 -1.87 -0.99 15.94
C SER A 330 -0.69 -0.81 16.90
N GLY A 331 0.42 -1.52 16.69
CA GLY A 331 1.59 -1.55 17.58
C GLY A 331 1.49 -2.64 18.66
N ASP A 332 0.29 -3.12 18.96
CA ASP A 332 0.04 -4.18 19.96
C ASP A 332 0.58 -5.55 19.54
N SER A 333 0.85 -5.73 18.25
CA SER A 333 1.47 -6.94 17.70
C SER A 333 2.95 -7.07 18.05
N GLY A 334 3.60 -5.99 18.51
CA GLY A 334 5.05 -5.94 18.75
C GLY A 334 5.92 -6.06 17.49
N LEU A 335 5.32 -6.01 16.29
CA LEU A 335 6.03 -6.14 15.02
C LEU A 335 6.37 -4.77 14.40
N SER A 336 7.54 -4.69 13.78
CA SER A 336 7.89 -3.55 12.93
C SER A 336 7.06 -3.52 11.64
N SER A 337 6.89 -2.34 11.04
CA SER A 337 6.12 -2.17 9.79
C SER A 337 6.57 -3.08 8.63
N SER A 338 7.88 -3.33 8.52
CA SER A 338 8.44 -4.26 7.54
C SER A 338 8.09 -5.73 7.85
N SER A 339 8.02 -6.08 9.13
CA SER A 339 7.61 -7.42 9.59
C SER A 339 6.12 -7.65 9.40
N VAL A 340 5.28 -6.64 9.65
CA VAL A 340 3.83 -6.69 9.38
C VAL A 340 3.55 -6.91 7.89
N SER A 341 4.24 -6.18 7.02
CA SER A 341 4.06 -6.34 5.57
C SER A 341 4.48 -7.73 5.09
N LYS A 342 5.50 -8.32 5.72
CA LYS A 342 5.99 -9.66 5.43
C LYS A 342 5.00 -10.73 5.94
N GLU A 343 4.41 -10.51 7.11
CA GLU A 343 3.39 -11.35 7.71
C GLU A 343 2.17 -11.51 6.79
N VAL A 344 1.57 -10.40 6.38
CA VAL A 344 0.39 -10.38 5.49
C VAL A 344 0.72 -11.07 4.16
N ARG A 345 1.94 -10.88 3.65
CA ARG A 345 2.39 -11.54 2.41
C ARG A 345 2.51 -13.06 2.58
N TYR A 346 3.00 -13.53 3.72
CA TYR A 346 3.09 -14.96 4.01
C TYR A 346 1.71 -15.59 4.12
N LEU A 347 0.80 -14.99 4.89
CA LEU A 347 -0.58 -15.47 5.00
C LEU A 347 -1.29 -15.48 3.66
N ASN A 348 -1.23 -14.38 2.90
CA ASN A 348 -1.78 -14.32 1.55
C ASN A 348 -1.19 -15.41 0.64
N SER A 349 0.10 -15.72 0.77
CA SER A 349 0.72 -16.81 0.01
C SER A 349 0.10 -18.16 0.41
N ILE A 350 0.09 -18.50 1.70
CA ILE A 350 -0.44 -19.77 2.23
C ILE A 350 -1.88 -20.01 1.76
N PHE A 351 -2.76 -19.03 1.94
CA PHE A 351 -4.16 -19.14 1.54
C PHE A 351 -4.31 -19.23 0.01
N ASN A 352 -3.52 -18.51 -0.78
CA ASN A 352 -3.55 -18.66 -2.24
C ASN A 352 -3.13 -20.07 -2.73
N ALA A 353 -2.11 -20.71 -2.11
CA ALA A 353 -1.80 -22.10 -2.46
C ALA A 353 -2.98 -23.02 -2.15
N SER A 354 -3.56 -22.81 -0.98
CA SER A 354 -4.62 -23.66 -0.45
C SER A 354 -5.88 -23.57 -1.31
N VAL A 355 -6.23 -22.38 -1.82
CA VAL A 355 -7.29 -22.21 -2.82
C VAL A 355 -6.95 -22.88 -4.14
N ARG A 356 -5.72 -22.70 -4.66
CA ARG A 356 -5.30 -23.35 -5.93
C ARG A 356 -5.35 -24.88 -5.86
N GLN A 357 -5.11 -25.44 -4.68
CA GLN A 357 -5.14 -26.89 -4.43
C GLN A 357 -6.51 -27.38 -3.95
N GLY A 358 -7.54 -26.52 -3.93
CA GLY A 358 -8.90 -26.89 -3.53
C GLY A 358 -9.07 -27.22 -2.04
N LEU A 359 -8.12 -26.82 -1.19
CA LEU A 359 -8.20 -27.01 0.28
C LEU A 359 -9.07 -25.95 0.96
N LEU A 360 -9.26 -24.81 0.30
CA LEU A 360 -10.10 -23.69 0.70
C LEU A 360 -10.83 -23.15 -0.54
N GLU A 361 -12.02 -22.60 -0.36
CA GLU A 361 -12.77 -21.97 -1.45
C GLU A 361 -12.24 -20.58 -1.77
N GLU A 362 -11.95 -19.79 -0.73
CA GLU A 362 -11.53 -18.40 -0.88
C GLU A 362 -10.29 -18.07 -0.05
N ASN A 363 -9.62 -16.99 -0.46
CA ASN A 363 -8.46 -16.46 0.25
C ASN A 363 -8.85 -15.13 0.92
N PRO A 364 -8.98 -15.10 2.26
CA PRO A 364 -9.41 -13.92 3.00
C PRO A 364 -8.38 -12.77 2.99
N PHE A 365 -7.15 -13.04 2.53
CA PHE A 365 -6.07 -12.06 2.42
C PHE A 365 -5.92 -11.49 1.00
N ARG A 366 -6.74 -11.92 0.02
CA ARG A 366 -6.57 -11.60 -1.41
C ARG A 366 -6.71 -10.10 -1.70
N ASN A 367 -7.69 -9.44 -1.08
CA ASN A 367 -8.06 -8.05 -1.36
C ASN A 367 -7.74 -7.08 -0.21
N LEU A 368 -6.87 -7.48 0.71
CA LEU A 368 -6.48 -6.58 1.79
C LEU A 368 -5.83 -5.31 1.22
N PRO A 369 -6.29 -4.10 1.62
CA PRO A 369 -5.76 -2.84 1.11
C PRO A 369 -4.23 -2.81 1.23
N LYS A 370 -3.54 -2.61 0.10
CA LYS A 370 -2.09 -2.35 0.12
C LYS A 370 -1.89 -1.04 0.86
N ASP A 371 -1.14 -1.05 1.97
CA ASP A 371 -0.81 0.19 2.66
C ASP A 371 0.17 1.00 1.78
N ARG A 372 -0.41 1.86 0.93
CA ARG A 372 0.35 2.72 0.00
C ARG A 372 1.35 3.60 0.74
N ARG A 373 1.10 3.92 2.02
CA ARG A 373 1.95 4.78 2.84
C ARG A 373 3.24 4.07 3.25
N ALA A 374 3.16 2.83 3.72
CA ALA A 374 4.33 2.02 4.07
C ALA A 374 5.16 1.62 2.84
N ALA A 375 4.49 1.29 1.72
CA ALA A 375 5.15 0.95 0.46
C ALA A 375 5.82 2.15 -0.22
N MET A 376 5.20 3.34 -0.22
CA MET A 376 5.82 4.57 -0.73
C MET A 376 6.96 5.04 0.18
N GLN A 377 6.81 4.97 1.51
CA GLN A 377 7.89 5.33 2.43
C GLN A 377 9.10 4.40 2.24
N GLN A 378 8.89 3.07 2.15
CA GLN A 378 9.96 2.13 1.79
C GLN A 378 10.57 2.39 0.40
N GLN A 379 9.78 2.79 -0.61
CA GLN A 379 10.32 3.11 -1.94
C GLN A 379 11.11 4.43 -1.97
N VAL A 380 10.69 5.43 -1.19
CA VAL A 380 11.38 6.71 -1.09
C VAL A 380 12.67 6.57 -0.27
N ASP A 381 12.63 5.79 0.82
CA ASP A 381 13.78 5.52 1.69
C ASP A 381 14.80 4.59 0.99
N SER A 382 14.34 3.53 0.31
CA SER A 382 15.23 2.62 -0.43
C SER A 382 15.90 3.25 -1.67
N ARG A 383 15.32 4.32 -2.23
CA ARG A 383 15.90 5.05 -3.37
C ARG A 383 16.88 6.14 -2.95
N LYS A 384 16.94 6.53 -1.67
CA LYS A 384 17.67 7.74 -1.26
C LYS A 384 18.65 7.60 -0.09
N THR A 385 18.69 6.50 0.64
CA THR A 385 19.60 6.39 1.78
C THR A 385 20.29 5.03 1.83
N VAL A 386 21.61 5.03 1.77
CA VAL A 386 22.40 3.99 2.45
C VAL A 386 21.92 4.00 3.90
N ASP A 387 21.62 2.83 4.46
CA ASP A 387 21.27 2.70 5.87
C ASP A 387 22.53 3.03 6.68
N SER A 388 22.70 4.29 7.09
CA SER A 388 23.89 4.78 7.78
C SER A 388 24.16 4.02 9.08
N ASN A 389 23.12 3.42 9.67
CA ASN A 389 23.22 2.59 10.87
C ASN A 389 23.88 1.22 10.61
N LYS A 390 24.12 0.87 9.34
CA LYS A 390 24.79 -0.38 8.92
C LYS A 390 26.16 -0.13 8.29
N VAL A 391 26.61 1.11 8.19
CA VAL A 391 27.95 1.43 7.66
C VAL A 391 28.95 1.25 8.80
N ILE A 392 29.98 0.45 8.53
CA ILE A 392 31.07 0.17 9.47
C ILE A 392 32.17 1.21 9.26
N SER A 393 32.58 1.92 10.32
CA SER A 393 33.69 2.87 10.25
C SER A 393 35.05 2.16 10.07
N PRO A 394 36.11 2.84 9.62
CA PRO A 394 37.45 2.24 9.56
C PRO A 394 37.95 1.73 10.92
N GLU A 395 37.67 2.45 12.01
CA GLU A 395 38.03 2.05 13.38
C GLU A 395 37.27 0.79 13.82
N GLU A 396 35.97 0.74 13.54
CA GLU A 396 35.15 -0.44 13.79
C GLU A 396 35.65 -1.63 12.95
N ALA A 397 35.98 -1.41 11.68
CA ALA A 397 36.50 -2.44 10.79
C ALA A 397 37.81 -3.04 11.31
N ARG A 398 38.73 -2.19 11.79
CA ARG A 398 39.98 -2.64 12.45
C ARG A 398 39.70 -3.43 13.72
N SER A 399 38.79 -2.96 14.58
CA SER A 399 38.43 -3.69 15.80
C SER A 399 37.83 -5.06 15.48
N ILE A 400 36.97 -5.15 14.46
CA ILE A 400 36.40 -6.41 13.99
C ILE A 400 37.50 -7.32 13.44
N TYR A 401 38.42 -6.77 12.65
CA TYR A 401 39.57 -7.51 12.12
C TYR A 401 40.41 -8.12 13.23
N GLU A 402 40.80 -7.35 14.25
CA GLU A 402 41.61 -7.82 15.38
C GLU A 402 40.94 -8.98 16.12
N ARG A 403 39.64 -8.87 16.40
CA ARG A 403 38.86 -9.92 17.08
C ARG A 403 38.69 -11.16 16.21
N MET A 404 38.55 -10.99 14.91
CA MET A 404 38.39 -12.11 13.98
C MET A 404 39.72 -12.79 13.66
N ASN A 405 40.84 -12.08 13.76
CA ASN A 405 42.16 -12.57 13.39
C ASN A 405 42.58 -13.81 14.19
N SER A 406 42.30 -13.83 15.49
CA SER A 406 42.63 -14.96 16.36
C SER A 406 41.40 -15.61 17.00
N ASP A 407 41.48 -16.91 17.25
CA ASP A 407 40.52 -17.66 18.06
C ASP A 407 40.78 -17.44 19.56
N LYS A 408 39.96 -18.06 20.42
CA LYS A 408 40.10 -17.95 21.89
C LYS A 408 41.43 -18.47 22.43
N ARG A 409 42.21 -19.21 21.62
CA ARG A 409 43.50 -19.81 21.97
C ARG A 409 44.68 -19.03 21.38
N GLY A 410 44.43 -17.94 20.65
CA GLY A 410 45.47 -17.14 20.00
C GLY A 410 45.90 -17.65 18.63
N ASN A 411 45.35 -18.75 18.12
CA ASN A 411 45.61 -19.25 16.77
C ASN A 411 44.75 -18.49 15.76
N ARG A 412 45.07 -18.55 14.46
CA ARG A 412 44.22 -17.89 13.46
C ARG A 412 42.83 -18.49 13.43
N ASP A 413 41.80 -17.64 13.40
CA ASP A 413 40.44 -18.15 13.31
C ASP A 413 40.20 -18.87 11.98
N SER A 414 39.67 -20.07 12.05
CA SER A 414 39.36 -20.89 10.86
C SER A 414 38.40 -20.23 9.86
N GLY A 415 37.60 -19.25 10.29
CA GLY A 415 36.72 -18.46 9.43
C GLY A 415 37.32 -17.13 8.98
N PHE A 416 38.58 -16.83 9.32
CA PHE A 416 39.20 -15.54 9.06
C PHE A 416 39.33 -15.23 7.57
N ASP A 417 39.80 -16.18 6.76
CA ASP A 417 39.94 -15.98 5.31
C ASP A 417 38.60 -15.62 4.66
N LEU A 418 37.54 -16.33 5.04
CA LEU A 418 36.19 -16.07 4.57
C LEU A 418 35.69 -14.68 5.01
N PHE A 419 35.91 -14.34 6.29
CA PHE A 419 35.58 -13.03 6.84
C PHE A 419 36.28 -11.90 6.08
N TYR A 420 37.60 -12.01 5.90
CA TYR A 420 38.41 -10.98 5.26
C TYR A 420 37.96 -10.79 3.81
N LEU A 421 37.79 -11.90 3.08
CA LEU A 421 37.29 -11.88 1.71
C LEU A 421 35.89 -11.26 1.62
N GLN A 422 35.01 -11.53 2.59
CA GLN A 422 33.69 -10.89 2.68
C GLN A 422 33.81 -9.38 2.89
N ALA A 423 34.64 -8.93 3.84
CA ALA A 423 34.78 -7.53 4.20
C ALA A 423 35.28 -6.69 3.02
N VAL A 424 36.32 -7.17 2.32
CA VAL A 424 36.97 -6.43 1.22
C VAL A 424 36.21 -6.51 -0.11
N THR A 425 35.34 -7.50 -0.30
CA THR A 425 34.54 -7.62 -1.55
C THR A 425 33.09 -7.18 -1.39
N GLY A 426 32.60 -7.02 -0.16
CA GLY A 426 31.18 -6.74 0.14
C GLY A 426 30.23 -7.83 -0.36
N THR A 427 30.75 -9.01 -0.69
CA THR A 427 29.96 -10.14 -1.19
C THR A 427 29.10 -10.72 -0.05
N ARG A 428 27.94 -11.32 -0.35
CA ARG A 428 27.12 -11.90 0.73
C ARG A 428 27.84 -13.09 1.36
N ILE A 429 27.65 -13.32 2.65
CA ILE A 429 28.31 -14.43 3.37
C ILE A 429 28.06 -15.78 2.69
N GLN A 430 26.83 -16.06 2.27
CA GLN A 430 26.46 -17.29 1.54
C GLN A 430 27.14 -17.38 0.17
N GLU A 431 27.38 -16.23 -0.49
CA GLU A 431 28.02 -16.17 -1.80
C GLU A 431 29.52 -16.50 -1.71
N VAL A 432 30.23 -15.99 -0.69
CA VAL A 432 31.67 -16.26 -0.47
C VAL A 432 31.89 -17.63 0.15
N ALA A 433 31.07 -18.02 1.14
CA ALA A 433 31.21 -19.30 1.84
C ALA A 433 31.00 -20.48 0.88
N GLY A 434 30.08 -20.33 -0.08
CA GLY A 434 29.79 -21.34 -1.11
C GLY A 434 30.72 -21.33 -2.32
N LEU A 435 31.84 -20.60 -2.30
CA LEU A 435 32.85 -20.64 -3.37
C LEU A 435 33.53 -22.00 -3.41
N ARG A 436 33.78 -22.50 -4.62
CA ARG A 436 34.66 -23.64 -4.88
C ARG A 436 36.05 -23.16 -5.24
N ARG A 437 37.04 -24.04 -5.18
CA ARG A 437 38.41 -23.72 -5.55
C ARG A 437 38.54 -23.27 -7.02
N CYS A 438 37.73 -23.83 -7.91
CA CYS A 438 37.67 -23.42 -9.33
C CYS A 438 36.99 -22.07 -9.56
N ASP A 439 36.29 -21.53 -8.57
CA ASP A 439 35.61 -20.24 -8.68
C ASP A 439 36.62 -19.08 -8.45
N PHE A 440 37.85 -19.36 -8.02
CA PHE A 440 38.96 -18.40 -8.02
C PHE A 440 39.61 -18.41 -9.40
N THR A 441 39.37 -17.35 -10.17
CA THR A 441 39.73 -17.27 -11.60
C THR A 441 40.69 -16.12 -11.87
N GLU A 442 41.43 -16.23 -12.98
CA GLU A 442 42.21 -15.13 -13.54
C GLU A 442 41.48 -14.57 -14.76
N ARG A 443 41.40 -13.25 -14.87
CA ARG A 443 40.85 -12.56 -16.04
C ARG A 443 41.90 -11.62 -16.60
N LYS A 444 42.11 -11.67 -17.91
CA LYS A 444 43.05 -10.78 -18.61
C LYS A 444 42.29 -9.68 -19.33
N PHE A 445 42.74 -8.46 -19.15
CA PHE A 445 42.25 -7.31 -19.89
C PHE A 445 43.42 -6.36 -20.13
N ASP A 446 43.60 -5.92 -21.37
CA ASP A 446 44.66 -5.00 -21.79
C ASP A 446 46.06 -5.41 -21.27
N GLY A 447 46.42 -6.68 -21.45
CA GLY A 447 47.70 -7.25 -20.99
C GLY A 447 47.85 -7.43 -19.47
N LYS A 448 46.95 -6.86 -18.65
CA LYS A 448 46.94 -7.01 -17.20
C LYS A 448 46.10 -8.20 -16.75
N THR A 449 46.64 -8.98 -15.82
CA THR A 449 45.93 -10.11 -15.19
C THR A 449 45.31 -9.67 -13.88
N TYR A 450 44.03 -9.97 -13.70
CA TYR A 450 43.26 -9.69 -12.50
C TYR A 450 42.87 -11.00 -11.83
N LYS A 451 43.19 -11.14 -10.54
CA LYS A 451 42.70 -12.24 -9.70
C LYS A 451 41.27 -11.93 -9.28
N CYS A 452 40.37 -12.88 -9.49
CA CYS A 452 38.95 -12.70 -9.27
C CYS A 452 38.34 -13.89 -8.53
N ILE A 453 37.18 -13.66 -7.93
CA ILE A 453 36.23 -14.72 -7.56
C ILE A 453 35.03 -14.66 -8.51
N GLU A 454 34.55 -15.82 -8.94
CA GLU A 454 33.40 -15.96 -9.81
C GLU A 454 32.25 -16.57 -9.02
N ILE A 455 31.24 -15.76 -8.73
CA ILE A 455 30.06 -16.20 -8.00
C ILE A 455 29.13 -16.83 -9.02
N VAL A 456 28.96 -18.16 -8.94
CA VAL A 456 28.14 -18.93 -9.88
C VAL A 456 27.17 -19.85 -9.13
N ARG A 457 26.04 -20.16 -9.76
CA ARG A 457 25.12 -21.20 -9.27
C ARG A 457 25.77 -22.56 -9.39
N TRP A 458 25.59 -23.37 -8.35
CA TRP A 458 25.90 -24.80 -8.42
C TRP A 458 25.06 -25.59 -7.41
N SER A 459 24.77 -26.85 -7.73
CA SER A 459 23.71 -27.63 -7.08
C SER A 459 23.80 -27.75 -5.56
N LYS A 460 25.01 -27.82 -4.98
CA LYS A 460 25.20 -27.93 -3.52
C LYS A 460 25.30 -26.59 -2.77
N ARG A 461 25.21 -25.45 -3.46
CA ARG A 461 25.16 -24.12 -2.81
C ARG A 461 23.85 -23.89 -2.04
N GLY A 462 22.84 -24.73 -2.24
CA GLY A 462 21.57 -24.72 -1.53
C GLY A 462 20.42 -24.13 -2.35
N ILE A 463 19.33 -23.76 -1.67
CA ILE A 463 18.11 -23.21 -2.27
C ILE A 463 18.15 -21.69 -2.14
N ALA A 464 17.95 -20.98 -3.25
CA ALA A 464 17.81 -19.53 -3.27
C ALA A 464 16.59 -19.05 -2.47
N VAL A 465 16.54 -17.75 -2.11
CA VAL A 465 15.36 -17.13 -1.47
C VAL A 465 14.09 -17.28 -2.33
N LEU A 466 14.24 -17.48 -3.65
CA LEU A 466 13.17 -17.68 -4.63
C LEU A 466 12.95 -19.16 -5.03
N GLY A 467 13.50 -20.12 -4.29
CA GLY A 467 13.30 -21.56 -4.58
C GLY A 467 14.17 -22.13 -5.70
N GLU A 468 14.92 -21.28 -6.44
CA GLU A 468 15.85 -21.77 -7.47
C GLU A 468 17.01 -22.57 -6.87
N ARG A 469 17.30 -23.74 -7.45
CA ARG A 469 18.48 -24.55 -7.09
C ARG A 469 19.75 -23.78 -7.45
N GLY A 470 20.71 -23.69 -6.52
CA GLY A 470 21.98 -22.99 -6.75
C GLY A 470 22.30 -21.88 -5.74
N GLY A 471 21.46 -21.65 -4.74
CA GLY A 471 21.78 -20.87 -3.53
C GLY A 471 22.01 -19.36 -3.72
N LEU A 472 21.78 -18.81 -4.92
CA LEU A 472 21.94 -17.39 -5.20
C LEU A 472 20.61 -16.65 -5.15
N LYS A 473 20.58 -15.50 -4.46
CA LYS A 473 19.33 -14.75 -4.21
C LYS A 473 18.64 -14.28 -5.49
N THR A 474 19.40 -13.89 -6.50
CA THR A 474 18.92 -13.35 -7.78
C THR A 474 19.87 -13.77 -8.91
N PRO A 475 19.44 -13.79 -10.18
CA PRO A 475 20.34 -14.00 -11.32
C PRO A 475 21.54 -13.05 -11.31
N GLN A 476 21.34 -11.80 -10.88
CA GLN A 476 22.37 -10.77 -10.78
C GLN A 476 23.39 -11.00 -9.65
N SER A 477 23.18 -12.02 -8.81
CA SER A 477 24.23 -12.48 -7.91
C SER A 477 25.34 -13.21 -8.67
N GLU A 478 25.05 -13.77 -9.86
CA GLU A 478 26.08 -14.36 -10.70
C GLU A 478 26.95 -13.29 -11.34
N ARG A 479 28.22 -13.25 -10.96
CA ARG A 479 29.14 -12.19 -11.37
C ARG A 479 30.60 -12.55 -11.07
N ILE A 480 31.49 -11.85 -11.75
CA ILE A 480 32.92 -11.83 -11.43
C ILE A 480 33.17 -10.66 -10.48
N VAL A 481 33.91 -10.89 -9.41
CA VAL A 481 34.36 -9.85 -8.48
C VAL A 481 35.89 -9.88 -8.43
N PRO A 482 36.57 -8.81 -8.90
CA PRO A 482 38.01 -8.68 -8.75
C PRO A 482 38.40 -8.65 -7.28
N LEU A 483 39.57 -9.18 -6.95
CA LEU A 483 40.12 -9.09 -5.60
C LEU A 483 41.09 -7.92 -5.48
N PRO A 484 41.10 -7.24 -4.33
CA PRO A 484 42.11 -6.23 -4.06
C PRO A 484 43.46 -6.90 -3.78
N ASN A 485 44.55 -6.14 -3.90
CA ASN A 485 45.91 -6.66 -3.70
C ASN A 485 46.08 -7.26 -2.29
N CYS A 486 45.44 -6.67 -1.29
CA CYS A 486 45.49 -7.15 0.09
C CYS A 486 44.85 -8.54 0.32
N ALA A 487 44.12 -9.08 -0.66
CA ALA A 487 43.51 -10.41 -0.61
C ALA A 487 44.20 -11.44 -1.52
N GLU A 488 45.35 -11.11 -2.11
CA GLU A 488 46.06 -11.97 -3.05
C GLU A 488 46.48 -13.31 -2.43
N GLU A 489 46.94 -13.31 -1.18
CA GLU A 489 47.35 -14.53 -0.50
C GLU A 489 46.18 -15.50 -0.26
N ILE A 490 44.97 -14.97 -0.01
CA ILE A 490 43.75 -15.79 0.09
C ILE A 490 43.49 -16.46 -1.26
N TRP A 491 43.65 -15.73 -2.36
CA TRP A 491 43.51 -16.31 -3.70
C TRP A 491 44.52 -17.43 -3.92
N ASN A 492 45.81 -17.19 -3.63
CA ASN A 492 46.87 -18.18 -3.82
C ASN A 492 46.65 -19.46 -2.99
N LYS A 493 46.14 -19.31 -1.76
CA LYS A 493 45.85 -20.42 -0.85
C LYS A 493 44.68 -21.30 -1.31
N HIS A 494 43.62 -20.68 -1.81
CA HIS A 494 42.34 -21.36 -2.06
C HIS A 494 42.11 -21.71 -3.53
N ALA A 495 42.77 -21.03 -4.47
CA ALA A 495 42.60 -21.28 -5.89
C ALA A 495 42.93 -22.73 -6.27
N GLY A 496 42.16 -23.24 -7.22
CA GLY A 496 42.31 -24.59 -7.77
C GLY A 496 41.47 -24.71 -9.04
N PRO A 497 41.99 -24.33 -10.21
CA PRO A 497 41.20 -24.12 -11.44
C PRO A 497 40.33 -25.31 -11.87
N LYS A 498 40.73 -26.53 -11.48
CA LYS A 498 40.02 -27.78 -11.81
C LYS A 498 39.25 -28.39 -10.63
N SER A 499 39.44 -27.88 -9.42
CA SER A 499 38.82 -28.46 -8.22
C SER A 499 37.43 -27.86 -7.98
N LYS A 500 36.43 -28.74 -8.00
CA LYS A 500 35.03 -28.40 -7.67
C LYS A 500 34.75 -28.50 -6.16
N GLU A 501 35.77 -28.74 -5.35
CA GLU A 501 35.65 -28.80 -3.90
C GLU A 501 35.37 -27.41 -3.32
N PRO A 502 34.62 -27.31 -2.20
CA PRO A 502 34.47 -26.06 -1.49
C PRO A 502 35.81 -25.46 -1.09
N ALA A 503 36.00 -24.15 -1.33
CA ALA A 503 37.17 -23.43 -0.84
C ALA A 503 37.17 -23.29 0.69
N PHE A 504 35.98 -23.26 1.30
CA PHE A 504 35.80 -23.15 2.74
C PHE A 504 35.01 -24.34 3.30
N PRO A 505 35.60 -25.54 3.38
CA PRO A 505 34.87 -26.77 3.74
C PRO A 505 34.25 -26.73 5.15
N LYS A 506 34.81 -25.97 6.08
CA LYS A 506 34.26 -25.79 7.44
C LYS A 506 32.93 -25.01 7.48
N GLU A 507 32.60 -24.35 6.37
CA GLU A 507 31.40 -23.52 6.22
C GLU A 507 30.27 -24.23 5.47
N GLU A 508 30.50 -25.50 5.11
CA GLU A 508 29.48 -26.34 4.49
C GLU A 508 28.30 -26.54 5.46
N PRO A 509 27.05 -26.45 4.96
CA PRO A 509 25.86 -26.76 5.74
C PRO A 509 25.92 -28.17 6.34
N LYS A 510 25.86 -28.25 7.67
CA LYS A 510 25.81 -29.54 8.38
C LYS A 510 24.43 -30.22 8.29
N THR A 511 23.41 -29.46 7.91
CA THR A 511 22.04 -29.93 7.76
C THR A 511 21.43 -29.30 6.52
N GLU A 512 20.41 -29.93 5.94
CA GLU A 512 19.66 -29.36 4.81
C GLU A 512 18.99 -28.02 5.13
N ARG A 513 18.85 -27.70 6.42
CA ARG A 513 18.24 -26.45 6.91
C ARG A 513 19.26 -25.32 7.11
N ALA A 514 20.55 -25.63 7.18
CA ALA A 514 21.60 -24.64 7.40
C ALA A 514 22.02 -23.98 6.08
N HIS A 515 22.41 -22.72 6.15
CA HIS A 515 22.97 -22.00 5.02
C HIS A 515 24.50 -21.97 5.08
N TRP A 516 25.12 -21.85 3.91
CA TRP A 516 26.55 -21.63 3.79
C TRP A 516 26.97 -20.38 4.58
N GLY A 517 27.99 -20.52 5.42
CA GLY A 517 28.51 -19.42 6.25
C GLY A 517 27.72 -19.10 7.53
N ASP A 518 26.70 -19.90 7.89
CA ASP A 518 26.02 -19.76 9.19
C ASP A 518 27.00 -19.91 10.38
N ASN A 519 28.03 -20.74 10.22
CA ASN A 519 29.09 -20.92 11.21
C ASN A 519 29.89 -19.63 11.41
N LEU A 520 30.36 -18.99 10.33
CA LEU A 520 30.98 -17.68 10.42
C LEU A 520 30.03 -16.62 11.01
N ALA A 521 28.77 -16.54 10.58
CA ALA A 521 27.82 -15.57 11.12
C ALA A 521 27.62 -15.70 12.63
N ARG A 522 27.55 -16.95 13.12
CA ARG A 522 27.51 -17.24 14.57
C ARG A 522 28.81 -16.84 15.26
N ARG A 523 29.97 -17.22 14.73
CA ARG A 523 31.27 -16.84 15.32
C ARG A 523 31.46 -15.33 15.40
N MET A 524 31.04 -14.59 14.38
CA MET A 524 31.10 -13.12 14.39
C MET A 524 30.22 -12.55 15.51
N ARG A 525 28.98 -13.03 15.68
CA ARG A 525 28.11 -12.60 16.80
C ARG A 525 28.71 -12.95 18.16
N ASP A 526 29.30 -14.14 18.30
CA ASP A 526 29.89 -14.57 19.57
C ASP A 526 31.12 -13.73 19.97
N LYS A 527 31.91 -13.29 18.98
CA LYS A 527 33.10 -12.44 19.20
C LYS A 527 32.78 -10.95 19.26
N ILE A 528 31.69 -10.54 18.62
CA ILE A 528 31.32 -9.15 18.39
C ILE A 528 29.80 -9.04 18.59
N PRO A 529 29.34 -9.01 19.87
CA PRO A 529 27.91 -9.03 20.20
C PRO A 529 27.11 -7.91 19.53
N ASP A 530 27.71 -6.72 19.43
CA ASP A 530 27.07 -5.53 18.85
C ASP A 530 27.27 -5.42 17.33
N PHE A 531 27.71 -6.49 16.66
CA PHE A 531 27.93 -6.46 15.22
C PHE A 531 26.60 -6.28 14.47
N PRO A 532 26.44 -5.23 13.63
CA PRO A 532 25.18 -4.92 12.93
C PRO A 532 24.75 -5.98 11.90
N GLY A 533 25.61 -6.96 11.65
CA GLY A 533 25.35 -8.14 10.84
C GLY A 533 26.23 -8.21 9.61
N THR A 534 26.36 -9.40 9.03
CA THR A 534 27.30 -9.65 7.92
C THR A 534 26.92 -8.91 6.63
N HIS A 535 25.68 -8.42 6.54
CA HIS A 535 25.24 -7.57 5.43
C HIS A 535 25.86 -6.16 5.47
N SER A 536 26.28 -5.69 6.64
CA SER A 536 26.86 -4.37 6.83
C SER A 536 28.11 -4.15 5.99
N TRP A 537 28.97 -5.16 5.79
CA TRP A 537 30.12 -5.07 4.88
C TRP A 537 29.76 -4.63 3.46
N ARG A 538 28.61 -5.11 2.96
CA ARG A 538 28.13 -4.75 1.63
C ARG A 538 27.59 -3.32 1.58
N GLU A 539 26.88 -2.88 2.62
CA GLU A 539 26.40 -1.51 2.70
C GLU A 539 27.55 -0.52 2.91
N THR A 540 28.58 -0.88 3.68
CA THR A 540 29.84 -0.13 3.79
C THR A 540 30.52 0.02 2.43
N LEU A 541 30.65 -1.07 1.66
CA LEU A 541 31.21 -0.99 0.30
C LEU A 541 30.41 -0.04 -0.58
N ILE A 542 29.09 -0.16 -0.62
CA ILE A 542 28.24 0.73 -1.41
C ILE A 542 28.45 2.18 -0.99
N ASN A 543 28.51 2.45 0.32
CA ASN A 543 28.74 3.79 0.85
C ASN A 543 30.10 4.36 0.43
N ASN A 544 31.18 3.61 0.66
CA ASN A 544 32.55 4.02 0.34
C ASN A 544 32.70 4.35 -1.15
N LEU A 545 32.14 3.51 -2.02
CA LEU A 545 32.23 3.71 -3.47
C LEU A 545 31.40 4.90 -3.95
N LEU A 546 30.16 5.05 -3.47
CA LEU A 546 29.31 6.18 -3.85
C LEU A 546 29.89 7.52 -3.36
N ASN A 547 30.42 7.56 -2.14
CA ASN A 547 31.10 8.75 -1.59
C ASN A 547 32.39 9.10 -2.35
N SER A 548 33.02 8.10 -2.97
CA SER A 548 34.20 8.29 -3.82
C SER A 548 33.85 8.56 -5.30
N ALA A 549 32.59 8.91 -5.59
CA ALA A 549 32.08 9.19 -6.93
C ALA A 549 32.26 8.05 -7.95
N VAL A 550 32.34 6.80 -7.48
CA VAL A 550 32.35 5.63 -8.39
C VAL A 550 30.98 5.52 -9.07
N PRO A 551 30.92 5.34 -10.40
CA PRO A 551 29.66 5.24 -11.11
C PRO A 551 28.76 4.15 -10.54
N ALA A 552 27.47 4.46 -10.36
CA ALA A 552 26.49 3.53 -9.77
C ALA A 552 26.49 2.17 -10.49
N ARG A 553 26.60 2.15 -11.83
CA ARG A 553 26.73 0.91 -12.63
C ARG A 553 27.86 0.00 -12.13
N ILE A 554 29.03 0.54 -11.82
CA ILE A 554 30.17 -0.23 -11.31
C ILE A 554 29.88 -0.77 -9.91
N VAL A 555 29.24 0.03 -9.05
CA VAL A 555 28.81 -0.40 -7.71
C VAL A 555 27.78 -1.54 -7.81
N GLU A 556 26.82 -1.42 -8.72
CA GLU A 556 25.82 -2.46 -8.98
C GLU A 556 26.47 -3.74 -9.53
N MET A 557 27.46 -3.64 -10.42
CA MET A 557 28.21 -4.77 -10.96
C MET A 557 29.03 -5.51 -9.90
N VAL A 558 29.77 -4.78 -9.06
CA VAL A 558 30.60 -5.38 -8.00
C VAL A 558 29.72 -6.05 -6.94
N THR A 559 28.62 -5.40 -6.55
CA THR A 559 27.77 -5.91 -5.48
C THR A 559 26.74 -6.92 -5.96
N GLY A 560 26.25 -6.82 -7.20
CA GLY A 560 25.03 -7.49 -7.66
C GLY A 560 23.77 -6.94 -6.98
N LYS A 561 23.76 -5.66 -6.58
CA LYS A 561 22.57 -4.95 -6.05
C LYS A 561 22.03 -4.07 -7.18
N THR A 562 21.06 -4.55 -7.96
CA THR A 562 20.48 -3.72 -9.02
C THR A 562 19.38 -2.81 -8.48
N GLY A 563 19.25 -1.61 -9.06
CA GLY A 563 17.94 -0.99 -9.23
C GLY A 563 17.00 -1.84 -10.11
N ASN A 564 15.83 -1.33 -10.49
CA ASN A 564 14.87 -2.03 -11.36
C ASN A 564 15.40 -2.34 -12.78
N THR A 565 16.66 -2.03 -13.08
CA THR A 565 17.29 -2.24 -14.38
C THR A 565 18.01 -3.59 -14.37
N PRO A 566 17.70 -4.52 -15.28
CA PRO A 566 18.53 -5.69 -15.48
C PRO A 566 19.93 -5.20 -15.86
N LEU A 567 20.95 -5.52 -15.04
CA LEU A 567 22.36 -5.26 -15.38
C LEU A 567 22.60 -5.82 -16.78
N SER A 568 22.79 -4.92 -17.74
CA SER A 568 23.33 -5.26 -19.06
C SER A 568 24.60 -6.07 -18.82
N GLN A 569 24.69 -7.21 -19.50
CA GLN A 569 25.77 -8.18 -19.40
C GLN A 569 27.12 -7.50 -19.15
N TYR A 570 27.81 -7.97 -18.11
CA TYR A 570 29.21 -7.66 -17.83
C TYR A 570 30.01 -7.69 -19.13
N THR A 571 30.67 -6.57 -19.45
CA THR A 571 31.68 -6.55 -20.53
C THR A 571 33.05 -6.68 -19.89
N SER A 572 33.99 -7.32 -20.59
CA SER A 572 35.40 -7.39 -20.16
C SER A 572 35.99 -6.00 -19.87
N ASP A 573 35.45 -4.98 -20.52
CA ASP A 573 35.90 -3.59 -20.48
C ASP A 573 35.60 -2.91 -19.14
N ASP A 574 34.63 -3.42 -18.37
CA ASP A 574 34.29 -2.89 -17.05
C ASP A 574 35.25 -3.42 -15.95
N LEU A 575 36.07 -4.44 -16.25
CA LEU A 575 36.94 -5.12 -15.27
C LEU A 575 37.96 -4.20 -14.59
N PRO A 576 38.69 -3.30 -15.29
CA PRO A 576 39.60 -2.37 -14.63
C PRO A 576 38.91 -1.42 -13.66
N SER A 577 37.71 -0.92 -14.02
CA SER A 577 36.93 -0.03 -13.18
C SER A 577 36.40 -0.76 -11.93
N MET A 578 35.95 -2.01 -12.08
CA MET A 578 35.55 -2.85 -10.95
C MET A 578 36.72 -3.16 -10.01
N ALA A 579 37.89 -3.49 -10.56
CA ALA A 579 39.10 -3.75 -9.78
C ALA A 579 39.54 -2.51 -9.01
N ARG A 580 39.54 -1.32 -9.64
CA ARG A 580 39.87 -0.08 -8.95
C ARG A 580 38.86 0.26 -7.87
N ALA A 581 37.57 0.02 -8.10
CA ALA A 581 36.53 0.23 -7.09
C ALA A 581 36.76 -0.66 -5.86
N ILE A 582 37.02 -1.96 -6.05
CA ILE A 582 37.32 -2.89 -4.95
C ILE A 582 38.60 -2.47 -4.19
N GLU A 583 39.66 -2.08 -4.90
CA GLU A 583 40.89 -1.59 -4.27
C GLU A 583 40.62 -0.35 -3.40
N LEU A 584 39.86 0.61 -3.93
CA LEU A 584 39.48 1.83 -3.22
C LEU A 584 38.66 1.55 -1.96
N HIS A 585 37.74 0.58 -2.01
CA HIS A 585 37.00 0.15 -0.81
C HIS A 585 37.93 -0.48 0.23
N ALA A 586 38.88 -1.32 -0.20
CA ALA A 586 39.88 -1.90 0.70
C ALA A 586 40.78 -0.82 1.34
N GLU A 587 41.18 0.21 0.58
CA GLU A 587 41.88 1.40 1.07
C GLU A 587 41.07 2.11 2.16
N HIS A 588 39.77 2.34 1.94
CA HIS A 588 38.87 2.99 2.91
C HIS A 588 38.65 2.19 4.19
N LEU A 589 38.53 0.86 4.10
CA LEU A 589 38.43 0.01 5.28
C LEU A 589 39.70 0.05 6.15
N ALA A 590 40.84 0.37 5.54
CA ALA A 590 42.14 0.47 6.19
C ALA A 590 42.48 -0.73 7.09
N LEU A 591 42.08 -1.93 6.64
CA LEU A 591 42.43 -3.19 7.28
C LEU A 591 43.92 -3.48 7.07
N PRO A 592 44.60 -4.12 8.05
CA PRO A 592 45.94 -4.64 7.82
C PRO A 592 45.97 -5.53 6.57
N ALA A 593 47.06 -5.46 5.82
CA ALA A 593 47.31 -6.40 4.73
C ALA A 593 47.21 -7.82 5.29
N TYR A 594 46.50 -8.70 4.59
CA TYR A 594 46.44 -10.10 4.96
C TYR A 594 47.88 -10.64 4.97
N LYS A 595 48.32 -11.14 6.13
CA LYS A 595 49.53 -11.93 6.26
C LYS A 595 49.10 -13.36 6.49
N GLY A 596 49.50 -14.29 5.63
CA GLY A 596 49.31 -15.72 5.78
C GLY A 596 49.90 -16.18 7.11
N GLU A 597 49.41 -17.29 7.65
CA GLU A 597 50.21 -17.98 8.66
C GLU A 597 51.52 -18.36 7.96
N GLN A 598 52.64 -17.81 8.41
CA GLN A 598 53.92 -18.46 8.15
C GLN A 598 53.79 -19.84 8.80
N GLN A 599 53.62 -20.87 7.98
CA GLN A 599 53.59 -22.25 8.44
C GLN A 599 54.92 -22.62 9.08
#